data_AF-A0A961L4L2-F1
#
_entry.id   AF-A0A961L4L2-F1
#
_cell.length_a   1.000
_cell.length_b   1.000
_cell.length_c   1.000
_cell.angle_alpha   90.00
_cell.angle_beta   90.00
_cell.angle_gamma   90.00
#
_symmetry.space_group_name_H-M   'P 1'
#
loop_
_entity.id
_entity.type
_entity.pdbx_description
1 polymer ?
#
loop_
_entity_poly.entity_id
_entity_poly.type
_entity_poly.pdbx_seq_one_letter_code
_entity_poly.pdbx_strand_id
1 'polypeptide(L)'
;MIRNGTGFLAALALAGCASTAAPPGLPTVSASPTPGATAPVARGETQLIVRAVPAGGVGELQGASCEAVSPYFSARFTAPARLLMPSFGAESPQVTVTCAAGAASGSVVAAPTQAWSNGLGGWPAVGVSVGTGNAGGVGVGFGWYGGGYGASGGVPVVRYGEVRVPVPVAGG
;
A
#
# COMPACT_ATOMS: atom_id res chain seq x y z
N MET A 1 23.10 -5.54 -62.04
CA MET A 1 22.40 -6.26 -60.95
C MET A 1 23.36 -6.39 -59.77
N ILE A 2 23.21 -5.58 -58.72
CA ILE A 2 23.97 -5.71 -57.47
C ILE A 2 22.96 -5.51 -56.34
N ARG A 3 22.70 -6.58 -55.58
CA ARG A 3 21.78 -6.63 -54.43
C ARG A 3 22.50 -6.10 -53.20
N ASN A 4 22.05 -4.98 -52.63
CA ASN A 4 22.46 -4.56 -51.30
C ASN A 4 21.46 -5.11 -50.28
N GLY A 5 21.93 -6.04 -49.46
CA GLY A 5 21.17 -6.67 -48.38
C GLY A 5 21.09 -5.75 -47.17
N THR A 6 19.87 -5.35 -46.82
CA THR A 6 19.55 -4.62 -45.60
C THR A 6 19.50 -5.61 -44.44
N GLY A 7 20.56 -5.64 -43.63
CA GLY A 7 20.61 -6.40 -42.38
C GLY A 7 19.69 -5.79 -41.34
N PHE A 8 18.68 -6.53 -40.91
CA PHE A 8 17.76 -6.18 -39.83
C PHE A 8 18.45 -6.50 -38.49
N LEU A 9 18.96 -5.48 -37.81
CA LEU A 9 19.51 -5.59 -36.46
C LEU A 9 18.37 -5.75 -35.44
N ALA A 10 18.42 -6.85 -34.70
CA ALA A 10 17.49 -7.21 -33.64
C ALA A 10 17.58 -6.22 -32.46
N ALA A 11 16.45 -5.58 -32.13
CA ALA A 11 16.31 -4.76 -30.94
C ALA A 11 16.01 -5.66 -29.72
N LEU A 12 16.96 -5.76 -28.79
CA LEU A 12 16.74 -6.33 -27.46
C LEU A 12 15.75 -5.45 -26.68
N ALA A 13 14.53 -5.94 -26.49
CA ALA A 13 13.58 -5.36 -25.55
C ALA A 13 13.93 -5.83 -24.13
N LEU A 14 14.71 -5.03 -23.40
CA LEU A 14 14.85 -5.19 -21.95
C LEU A 14 13.54 -4.75 -21.28
N ALA A 15 12.69 -5.71 -20.97
CA ALA A 15 11.55 -5.54 -20.07
C ALA A 15 12.07 -5.28 -18.65
N GLY A 16 12.30 -4.02 -18.31
CA GLY A 16 12.60 -3.60 -16.95
C GLY A 16 11.40 -3.86 -16.03
N CYS A 17 11.55 -4.80 -15.10
CA CYS A 17 10.65 -4.95 -13.95
C CYS A 17 10.76 -3.70 -13.08
N ALA A 18 9.93 -2.70 -13.34
CA ALA A 18 9.77 -1.54 -12.49
C ALA A 18 9.14 -2.00 -11.17
N SER A 19 9.99 -2.29 -10.18
CA SER A 19 9.56 -2.36 -8.80
C SER A 19 9.05 -0.96 -8.45
N THR A 20 7.73 -0.81 -8.31
CA THR A 20 7.08 0.44 -7.91
C THR A 20 7.41 0.74 -6.45
N ALA A 21 8.65 1.14 -6.19
CA ALA A 21 9.00 1.84 -4.97
C ALA A 21 8.13 3.10 -4.93
N ALA A 22 7.36 3.25 -3.85
CA ALA A 22 6.53 4.43 -3.66
C ALA A 22 7.41 5.70 -3.78
N PRO A 23 6.97 6.76 -4.47
CA PRO A 23 7.76 7.96 -4.66
C PRO A 23 8.27 8.49 -3.31
N PRO A 24 9.59 8.79 -3.17
CA PRO A 24 10.11 9.38 -1.96
C PRO A 24 9.44 10.74 -1.70
N GLY A 25 9.06 11.00 -0.44
CA GLY A 25 8.53 12.31 -0.01
C GLY A 25 7.02 12.37 0.28
N LEU A 26 6.27 11.28 0.14
CA LEU A 26 4.86 11.27 0.55
C LEU A 26 4.72 11.17 2.08
N PRO A 27 3.93 12.05 2.73
CA PRO A 27 3.65 11.92 4.15
C PRO A 27 2.95 10.59 4.42
N THR A 28 3.39 9.91 5.48
CA THR A 28 2.85 8.60 5.86
C THR A 28 1.92 8.76 7.04
N VAL A 29 0.73 8.18 6.94
CA VAL A 29 -0.31 8.22 7.97
C VAL A 29 -0.72 6.79 8.29
N SER A 30 -0.89 6.47 9.57
CA SER A 30 -1.39 5.16 10.00
C SER A 30 -2.90 5.21 10.21
N ALA A 31 -3.61 4.19 9.74
CA ALA A 31 -5.02 4.03 10.02
C ALA A 31 -5.26 3.69 11.50
N SER A 32 -6.33 4.24 12.06
CA SER A 32 -6.78 3.93 13.41
C SER A 32 -7.90 2.90 13.36
N PRO A 33 -7.97 1.94 14.30
CA PRO A 33 -9.08 1.01 14.39
C PRO A 33 -10.42 1.74 14.57
N THR A 34 -11.47 1.26 13.92
CA THR A 34 -12.82 1.79 14.11
C THR A 34 -13.35 1.35 15.48
N PRO A 35 -13.77 2.26 16.36
CA PRO A 35 -14.29 1.90 17.68
C PRO A 35 -15.48 0.95 17.58
N GLY A 36 -15.45 -0.14 18.35
CA GLY A 36 -16.53 -1.14 18.39
C GLY A 36 -16.59 -2.08 17.19
N ALA A 37 -15.69 -1.97 16.21
CA ALA A 37 -15.62 -2.89 15.10
C ALA A 37 -14.92 -4.21 15.49
N THR A 38 -15.52 -5.35 15.16
CA THR A 38 -14.87 -6.66 15.25
C THR A 38 -14.09 -6.91 13.96
N ALA A 39 -12.78 -6.72 14.01
CA ALA A 39 -11.89 -6.98 12.88
C ALA A 39 -11.32 -8.40 12.94
N PRO A 40 -11.07 -9.06 11.79
CA PRO A 40 -10.26 -10.26 11.73
C PRO A 40 -8.84 -10.03 12.28
N VAL A 41 -8.11 -11.11 12.54
CA VAL A 41 -6.70 -10.99 12.95
C VAL A 41 -5.88 -10.43 11.79
N ALA A 42 -5.19 -9.31 12.03
CA ALA A 42 -4.30 -8.71 11.05
C ALA A 42 -3.16 -9.67 10.72
N ARG A 43 -2.97 -9.92 9.42
CA ARG A 43 -1.90 -10.73 8.83
C ARG A 43 -0.81 -9.83 8.24
N GLY A 44 -0.46 -8.75 8.93
CA GLY A 44 0.57 -7.79 8.50
C GLY A 44 0.01 -6.43 8.13
N GLU A 45 0.79 -5.67 7.36
CA GLU A 45 0.49 -4.30 6.96
C GLU A 45 0.42 -4.18 5.44
N THR A 46 -0.40 -3.26 4.97
CA THR A 46 -0.47 -2.87 3.56
C THR A 46 -0.58 -1.36 3.45
N GLN A 47 -0.41 -0.85 2.24
CA GLN A 47 -0.37 0.58 1.98
C GLN A 47 -1.33 0.98 0.86
N LEU A 48 -1.95 2.14 1.00
CA LEU A 48 -2.78 2.80 0.01
C LEU A 48 -2.18 4.17 -0.28
N ILE A 49 -1.84 4.45 -1.53
CA ILE A 49 -1.39 5.78 -1.96
C ILE A 49 -2.61 6.57 -2.43
N VAL A 50 -2.84 7.73 -1.83
CA VAL A 50 -3.97 8.59 -2.15
C VAL A 50 -3.47 9.91 -2.71
N ARG A 51 -4.00 10.27 -3.88
CA ARG A 51 -3.78 11.58 -4.53
C ARG A 51 -5.13 12.22 -4.82
N ALA A 52 -5.28 13.49 -4.47
CA ALA A 52 -6.43 14.28 -4.90
C ALA A 52 -6.11 14.93 -6.26
N VAL A 53 -7.05 14.91 -7.20
CA VAL A 53 -6.87 15.51 -8.53
C VAL A 53 -8.08 16.39 -8.86
N PRO A 54 -7.92 17.50 -9.59
CA PRO A 54 -9.08 18.27 -10.05
C PRO A 54 -9.94 17.41 -11.00
N ALA A 55 -11.25 17.43 -10.83
CA ALA A 55 -12.17 16.69 -11.71
C ALA A 55 -12.03 17.18 -13.16
N GLY A 56 -11.65 16.29 -14.08
CA GLY A 56 -11.43 16.62 -15.49
C GLY A 56 -10.14 17.40 -15.78
N GLY A 57 -9.31 17.67 -14.77
CA GLY A 57 -8.04 18.39 -14.93
C GLY A 57 -6.81 17.48 -14.89
N VAL A 58 -5.66 18.09 -15.10
CA VAL A 58 -4.34 17.48 -14.92
C VAL A 58 -3.67 18.05 -13.68
N GLY A 59 -2.84 17.23 -13.03
CA GLY A 59 -2.10 17.62 -11.83
C GLY A 59 -2.74 17.12 -10.53
N GLU A 60 -2.07 17.44 -9.42
CA GLU A 60 -2.42 16.97 -8.08
C GLU A 60 -2.80 18.16 -7.19
N LEU A 61 -3.92 18.02 -6.49
CA LEU A 61 -4.38 18.98 -5.50
C LEU A 61 -3.59 18.77 -4.21
N GLN A 62 -2.76 19.74 -3.87
CA GLN A 62 -2.04 19.80 -2.61
C GLN A 62 -2.98 20.32 -1.52
N GLY A 63 -2.89 19.74 -0.31
CA GLY A 63 -3.60 20.28 0.85
C GLY A 63 -5.06 19.83 0.98
N ALA A 64 -5.56 18.95 0.10
CA ALA A 64 -6.93 18.45 0.21
C ALA A 64 -7.11 17.59 1.47
N SER A 65 -8.13 17.87 2.27
CA SER A 65 -8.46 17.08 3.47
C SER A 65 -9.17 15.80 3.06
N CYS A 66 -8.63 14.65 3.42
CA CYS A 66 -9.18 13.35 3.06
C CYS A 66 -9.49 12.49 4.29
N GLU A 67 -10.50 11.65 4.13
CA GLU A 67 -10.87 10.61 5.07
C GLU A 67 -10.96 9.28 4.32
N ALA A 68 -10.23 8.28 4.80
CA ALA A 68 -10.32 6.90 4.35
C ALA A 68 -11.11 6.09 5.39
N VAL A 69 -12.13 5.37 4.95
CA VAL A 69 -13.02 4.61 5.82
C VAL A 69 -13.16 3.18 5.31
N SER A 70 -13.10 2.25 6.24
CA SER A 70 -13.45 0.84 6.05
C SER A 70 -14.28 0.36 7.25
N PRO A 71 -14.84 -0.86 7.22
CA PRO A 71 -15.52 -1.44 8.38
C PRO A 71 -14.63 -1.58 9.63
N TYR A 72 -13.30 -1.69 9.46
CA TYR A 72 -12.38 -2.05 10.55
C TYR A 72 -11.46 -0.92 10.99
N PHE A 73 -11.23 0.06 10.12
CA PHE A 73 -10.33 1.19 10.38
C PHE A 73 -10.77 2.44 9.64
N SER A 74 -10.32 3.59 10.14
CA SER A 74 -10.44 4.88 9.48
C SER A 74 -9.16 5.69 9.61
N ALA A 75 -8.98 6.67 8.74
CA ALA A 75 -7.84 7.59 8.78
C ALA A 75 -8.22 8.95 8.23
N ARG A 76 -7.72 10.01 8.86
CA ARG A 76 -7.83 11.39 8.38
C ARG A 76 -6.44 11.91 8.05
N PHE A 77 -6.30 12.53 6.89
CA PHE A 77 -5.01 12.98 6.39
C PHE A 77 -5.17 14.10 5.37
N THR A 78 -4.05 14.69 4.95
CA THR A 78 -3.98 15.68 3.88
C THR A 78 -3.34 15.05 2.66
N ALA A 79 -3.99 15.11 1.50
CA ALA A 79 -3.45 14.58 0.26
C ALA A 79 -2.37 15.50 -0.34
N PRO A 80 -1.34 14.92 -0.99
CA PRO A 80 -1.13 13.48 -1.19
C PRO A 80 -0.59 12.77 0.06
N ALA A 81 -0.95 11.50 0.26
CA ALA A 81 -0.45 10.73 1.40
C ALA A 81 -0.33 9.23 1.09
N ARG A 82 0.54 8.57 1.87
CA ARG A 82 0.63 7.12 1.96
C ARG A 82 -0.04 6.67 3.25
N LEU A 83 -1.16 5.95 3.14
CA LEU A 83 -1.88 5.39 4.26
C LEU A 83 -1.40 3.96 4.54
N LEU A 84 -0.86 3.73 5.74
CA LEU A 84 -0.55 2.39 6.27
C LEU A 84 -1.79 1.84 6.98
N MET A 85 -2.16 0.60 6.65
CA MET A 85 -3.36 -0.06 7.19
C MET A 85 -3.10 -1.54 7.46
N PRO A 86 -3.84 -2.15 8.41
CA PRO A 86 -3.75 -3.59 8.63
C PRO A 86 -4.16 -4.36 7.38
N SER A 87 -3.40 -5.40 7.03
CA SER A 87 -3.78 -6.38 6.01
C SER A 87 -4.49 -7.55 6.68
N PHE A 88 -5.69 -7.89 6.23
CA PHE A 88 -6.44 -9.06 6.73
C PHE A 88 -6.35 -10.25 5.76
N GLY A 89 -5.39 -10.24 4.83
CA GLY A 89 -5.34 -11.23 3.75
C GLY A 89 -6.61 -11.16 2.89
N ALA A 90 -7.15 -12.31 2.49
CA ALA A 90 -8.35 -12.40 1.66
C ALA A 90 -9.59 -11.68 2.23
N GLU A 91 -9.63 -11.41 3.53
CA GLU A 91 -10.72 -10.72 4.23
C GLU A 91 -10.52 -9.20 4.29
N SER A 92 -9.49 -8.66 3.63
CA SER A 92 -9.24 -7.21 3.62
C SER A 92 -10.44 -6.48 2.98
N PRO A 93 -11.01 -5.45 3.62
CA PRO A 93 -12.20 -4.78 3.10
C PRO A 93 -11.86 -3.79 1.98
N GLN A 94 -12.87 -3.35 1.25
CA GLN A 94 -12.72 -2.14 0.43
C GLN A 94 -12.54 -0.91 1.32
N VAL A 95 -11.83 0.09 0.81
CA VAL A 95 -11.60 1.37 1.51
C VAL A 95 -12.22 2.48 0.69
N THR A 96 -13.19 3.19 1.25
CA THR A 96 -13.77 4.40 0.64
C THR A 96 -12.90 5.58 1.03
N VAL A 97 -12.39 6.30 0.05
CA VAL A 97 -11.59 7.51 0.26
C VAL A 97 -12.38 8.71 -0.23
N THR A 98 -12.64 9.65 0.67
CA THR A 98 -13.32 10.90 0.36
C THR A 98 -12.34 12.05 0.59
N CYS A 99 -12.17 12.92 -0.40
CA CYS A 99 -11.30 14.08 -0.31
C CYS A 99 -12.10 15.36 -0.57
N ALA A 100 -11.75 16.41 0.16
CA ALA A 100 -12.36 17.73 0.04
C ALA A 100 -11.31 18.82 -0.14
N ALA A 101 -11.63 19.80 -0.98
CA ALA A 101 -10.86 21.02 -1.18
C ALA A 101 -11.83 22.21 -1.16
N GLY A 102 -11.82 22.99 -0.07
CA GLY A 102 -12.84 24.01 0.17
C GLY A 102 -14.23 23.39 0.33
N ALA A 103 -15.21 23.88 -0.43
CA ALA A 103 -16.58 23.36 -0.43
C ALA A 103 -16.80 22.14 -1.35
N ALA A 104 -15.79 21.80 -2.17
CA ALA A 104 -15.88 20.70 -3.11
C ALA A 104 -15.41 19.39 -2.47
N SER A 105 -16.06 18.28 -2.83
CA SER A 105 -15.64 16.95 -2.40
C SER A 105 -15.81 15.90 -3.51
N GLY A 106 -15.00 14.86 -3.44
CA GLY A 106 -15.06 13.69 -4.32
C GLY A 106 -14.75 12.42 -3.54
N SER A 107 -15.17 11.27 -4.06
CA SER A 107 -14.97 9.97 -3.41
C SER A 107 -14.63 8.87 -4.40
N VAL A 108 -13.78 7.93 -3.99
CA VAL A 108 -13.38 6.75 -4.74
C VAL A 108 -13.27 5.55 -3.81
N VAL A 109 -13.62 4.37 -4.32
CA VAL A 109 -13.44 3.10 -3.61
C VAL A 109 -12.14 2.43 -4.07
N ALA A 110 -11.25 2.16 -3.12
CA ALA A 110 -10.06 1.36 -3.32
C ALA A 110 -10.36 -0.11 -2.99
N ALA A 111 -10.28 -0.98 -4.00
CA ALA A 111 -10.44 -2.42 -3.81
C ALA A 111 -9.09 -3.09 -3.53
N PRO A 112 -9.02 -4.06 -2.61
CA PRO A 112 -7.83 -4.86 -2.39
C PRO A 112 -7.57 -5.78 -3.59
N THR A 113 -6.30 -5.94 -3.94
CA THR A 113 -5.84 -6.88 -4.96
C THR A 113 -4.96 -7.94 -4.30
N GLN A 114 -5.17 -9.20 -4.67
CA GLN A 114 -4.30 -10.28 -4.22
C GLN A 114 -3.05 -10.27 -5.10
N ALA A 115 -1.89 -10.25 -4.46
CA ALA A 115 -0.60 -10.40 -5.10
C ALA A 115 0.16 -11.55 -4.43
N TRP A 116 1.03 -12.19 -5.19
CA TRP A 116 1.92 -13.23 -4.67
C TRP A 116 3.28 -12.61 -4.43
N SER A 117 3.73 -12.59 -3.17
CA SER A 117 5.07 -12.15 -2.83
C SER A 117 5.98 -13.36 -2.75
N ASN A 118 6.91 -13.50 -3.71
CA ASN A 118 8.03 -14.43 -3.60
C ASN A 118 8.92 -13.93 -2.45
N GLY A 119 8.89 -14.60 -1.31
CA GLY A 119 9.34 -14.05 -0.03
C GLY A 119 10.85 -13.80 0.07
N LEU A 120 11.22 -12.65 0.67
CA LEU A 120 12.42 -12.41 1.48
C LEU A 120 12.21 -11.17 2.41
N GLY A 121 11.06 -11.05 3.10
CA GLY A 121 10.76 -9.87 3.95
C GLY A 121 10.16 -10.28 5.30
N GLY A 122 10.85 -9.91 6.39
CA GLY A 122 10.52 -10.31 7.76
C GLY A 122 9.12 -9.88 8.21
N TRP A 123 8.46 -10.80 8.92
CA TRP A 123 7.15 -10.61 9.52
C TRP A 123 7.28 -9.92 10.88
N PRO A 124 6.44 -8.93 11.22
CA PRO A 124 6.31 -8.49 12.61
C PRO A 124 5.65 -9.62 13.42
N ALA A 125 6.40 -10.23 14.33
CA ALA A 125 5.89 -11.22 15.26
C ALA A 125 5.83 -10.63 16.66
N VAL A 126 4.66 -10.67 17.31
CA VAL A 126 4.56 -10.56 18.75
C VAL A 126 4.86 -11.95 19.31
N GLY A 127 6.08 -12.17 19.78
CA GLY A 127 6.53 -13.45 20.32
C GLY A 127 6.89 -13.33 21.79
N VAL A 128 6.37 -14.24 22.62
CA VAL A 128 6.93 -14.48 23.96
C VAL A 128 8.21 -15.28 23.75
N SER A 129 9.36 -14.67 24.05
CA SER A 129 10.65 -15.34 23.90
C SER A 129 11.06 -15.90 25.27
N VAL A 130 11.17 -17.23 25.38
CA VAL A 130 11.82 -17.90 26.51
C VAL A 130 13.26 -18.20 26.11
N GLY A 131 14.20 -17.40 26.61
CA GLY A 131 15.63 -17.65 26.41
C GLY A 131 16.09 -18.80 27.30
N THR A 132 16.58 -19.90 26.71
CA THR A 132 17.21 -21.03 27.43
C THR A 132 18.70 -20.84 27.68
N GLY A 133 19.22 -19.61 27.56
CA GLY A 133 20.60 -19.26 27.92
C GLY A 133 20.78 -19.14 29.43
N ASN A 134 22.02 -19.26 29.90
CA ASN A 134 22.47 -19.38 31.30
C ASN A 134 22.13 -18.20 32.26
N ALA A 135 21.24 -17.30 31.84
CA ALA A 135 20.56 -16.30 32.66
C ALA A 135 19.09 -16.27 32.18
N GLY A 136 18.25 -17.13 32.76
CA GLY A 136 16.85 -17.29 32.37
C GLY A 136 16.06 -15.99 32.57
N GLY A 137 15.54 -15.44 31.47
CA GLY A 137 14.63 -14.32 31.47
C GLY A 137 13.52 -14.56 30.45
N VAL A 138 12.27 -14.35 30.87
CA VAL A 138 11.12 -14.28 29.96
C VAL A 138 11.04 -12.85 29.47
N GLY A 139 11.34 -12.65 28.18
CA GLY A 139 11.22 -11.36 27.52
C GLY A 139 9.95 -11.30 26.68
N VAL A 140 9.06 -10.36 26.98
CA VAL A 140 8.07 -9.86 26.01
C VAL A 140 8.72 -8.72 25.24
N GLY A 141 9.06 -8.97 23.98
CA GLY A 141 9.73 -8.01 23.12
C GLY A 141 8.96 -7.81 21.82
N PHE A 142 8.84 -6.57 21.38
CA PHE A 142 8.50 -6.24 20.00
C PHE A 142 9.81 -6.25 19.21
N GLY A 143 9.99 -7.24 18.33
CA GLY A 143 11.25 -7.45 17.62
C GLY A 143 11.07 -8.01 16.22
N TRP A 144 11.98 -7.62 15.33
CA TRP A 144 12.05 -8.06 13.94
C TRP A 144 12.99 -9.26 13.86
N TYR A 145 12.47 -10.49 13.76
CA TYR A 145 13.29 -11.65 13.45
C TYR A 145 13.20 -11.96 11.95
N GLY A 146 14.31 -11.74 11.25
CA GLY A 146 14.52 -12.19 9.89
C GLY A 146 15.05 -13.62 9.84
N GLY A 147 14.58 -14.40 8.87
CA GLY A 147 15.32 -15.53 8.31
C GLY A 147 14.65 -16.90 8.44
N GLY A 148 13.95 -17.31 7.38
CA GLY A 148 13.63 -18.71 7.11
C GLY A 148 13.73 -18.94 5.60
N TYR A 149 14.82 -19.54 5.13
CA TYR A 149 14.96 -20.03 3.77
C TYR A 149 14.14 -21.32 3.63
N GLY A 150 13.08 -21.31 2.81
CA GLY A 150 12.41 -22.55 2.44
C GLY A 150 10.94 -22.40 2.10
N ALA A 151 10.66 -22.08 0.84
CA ALA A 151 9.62 -22.70 0.00
C ALA A 151 9.41 -21.83 -1.23
N SER A 152 9.48 -22.44 -2.41
CA SER A 152 9.10 -21.89 -3.71
C SER A 152 7.57 -21.67 -3.84
N GLY A 153 6.93 -21.18 -2.78
CA GLY A 153 5.53 -20.78 -2.73
C GLY A 153 5.44 -19.37 -2.16
N GLY A 154 5.09 -18.39 -2.99
CA GLY A 154 4.88 -17.03 -2.50
C GLY A 154 3.80 -16.98 -1.42
N VAL A 155 3.91 -16.05 -0.48
CA VAL A 155 2.82 -15.80 0.47
C VAL A 155 1.80 -14.88 -0.22
N PRO A 156 0.49 -15.16 -0.15
CA PRO A 156 -0.52 -14.23 -0.64
C PRO A 156 -0.46 -12.96 0.21
N VAL A 157 -0.18 -11.84 -0.45
CA VAL A 157 -0.19 -10.49 0.14
C VAL A 157 -1.31 -9.68 -0.49
N VAL A 158 -1.96 -8.83 0.31
CA VAL A 158 -2.94 -7.88 -0.21
C VAL A 158 -2.29 -6.54 -0.46
N ARG A 159 -2.57 -5.98 -1.63
CA ARG A 159 -2.11 -4.64 -2.02
C ARG A 159 -3.31 -3.80 -2.42
N TYR A 160 -3.27 -2.52 -2.03
CA TYR A 160 -4.15 -1.53 -2.61
C TYR A 160 -3.38 -0.77 -3.70
N GLY A 161 -4.05 -0.53 -4.84
CA GLY A 161 -3.50 0.32 -5.89
C GLY A 161 -3.45 1.78 -5.46
N GLU A 162 -2.69 2.60 -6.17
CA GLU A 162 -2.81 4.06 -6.06
C GLU A 162 -4.23 4.48 -6.46
N VAL A 163 -4.86 5.35 -5.67
CA VAL A 163 -6.15 5.95 -5.99
C VAL A 163 -6.03 7.44 -6.22
N ARG A 164 -6.74 7.90 -7.26
CA ARG A 164 -6.88 9.30 -7.61
C ARG A 164 -8.31 9.72 -7.34
N VAL A 165 -8.50 10.62 -6.39
CA VAL A 165 -9.83 11.11 -6.00
C VAL A 165 -10.12 12.39 -6.79
N PRO A 166 -11.06 12.37 -7.75
CA PRO A 166 -11.42 13.57 -8.51
C PRO A 166 -12.26 14.49 -7.63
N VAL A 167 -11.76 15.71 -7.38
CA VAL A 167 -12.44 16.74 -6.60
C VAL A 167 -12.91 17.84 -7.56
N PRO A 168 -14.21 18.18 -7.62
CA PRO A 168 -14.73 19.19 -8.51
C PRO A 168 -14.25 20.59 -8.08
N VAL A 169 -13.21 21.10 -8.70
CA VAL A 169 -12.76 22.48 -8.46
C VAL A 169 -13.70 23.43 -9.18
N ALA A 170 -14.20 24.46 -8.48
CA ALA A 170 -14.92 25.54 -9.16
C ALA A 170 -13.96 26.15 -10.19
N GLY A 171 -14.35 26.17 -11.45
CA GLY A 171 -13.54 26.75 -12.52
C GLY A 171 -13.17 28.18 -12.14
N GLY A 172 -11.87 28.43 -12.01
CA GLY A 172 -11.33 29.78 -11.86
C GLY A 172 -11.48 30.58 -13.15
#